data_AF-A0A5P0YZF0-F1
#
_entry.id   AF-A0A5P0YZF0-F1
#
_cell.length_a   1.000
_cell.length_b   1.000
_cell.length_c   1.000
_cell.angle_alpha   90.00
_cell.angle_beta   90.00
_cell.angle_gamma   90.00
#
_symmetry.space_group_name_H-M   'P 1'
#
loop_
_entity.id
_entity.type
_entity.pdbx_description
1 polymer ?
#
loop_
_entity_poly.entity_id
_entity_poly.type
_entity_poly.pdbx_seq_one_letter_code
_entity_poly.pdbx_strand_id
1 'polypeptide(L)'
;VNDPPPTSDDVQALLDRALTAWIEENADDGWRHFTGGVLAAFRELTARLDPGRDAVVVTSGGVIAALCGHLLDAGTAGIVALNRVTVNCGLTTVTLGRSGASLVAFNDHAHFSGAERALRTTR
;
A
#
# COMPACT_ATOMS: atom_id res chain seq x y z
N VAL A 1 -37.31 5.40 5.02
CA VAL A 1 -36.47 6.61 5.11
C VAL A 1 -35.39 6.44 4.08
N ASN A 2 -35.35 7.30 3.06
CA ASN A 2 -34.30 7.28 2.04
C ASN A 2 -33.20 8.21 2.55
N ASP A 3 -32.20 7.64 3.21
CA ASP A 3 -31.00 8.41 3.54
C ASP A 3 -30.28 8.81 2.25
N PRO A 4 -29.68 10.01 2.20
CA PRO A 4 -28.86 10.40 1.06
C PRO A 4 -27.69 9.41 0.89
N PRO A 5 -27.20 9.20 -0.35
CA PRO A 5 -26.05 8.34 -0.57
C PRO A 5 -24.83 8.85 0.23
N PRO A 6 -23.98 7.94 0.73
CA PRO A 6 -22.83 8.32 1.55
C PRO A 6 -21.87 9.23 0.78
N THR A 7 -21.26 10.19 1.47
CA THR A 7 -20.23 11.04 0.89
C THR A 7 -18.91 10.26 0.74
N SER A 8 -17.95 10.80 -0.04
CA SER A 8 -16.61 10.20 -0.13
C SER A 8 -15.91 10.11 1.22
N ASP A 9 -16.14 11.08 2.10
CA ASP A 9 -15.57 11.10 3.45
C ASP A 9 -16.19 10.02 4.34
N ASP A 10 -17.51 9.79 4.22
CA ASP A 10 -18.21 8.72 4.94
C ASP A 10 -17.71 7.33 4.51
N VAL A 11 -17.52 7.14 3.19
CA VAL A 11 -16.97 5.91 2.64
C VAL A 11 -15.54 5.71 3.11
N GLN A 12 -14.71 6.75 3.09
CA GLN A 12 -13.32 6.64 3.54
C GLN A 12 -13.25 6.27 5.03
N ALA A 13 -14.01 6.95 5.89
CA ALA A 13 -14.07 6.65 7.31
C ALA A 13 -14.57 5.23 7.60
N LEU A 14 -15.48 4.70 6.78
CA LEU A 14 -15.90 3.30 6.85
C LEU A 14 -14.75 2.34 6.48
N LEU A 15 -14.06 2.59 5.37
CA LEU A 15 -12.94 1.77 4.91
C LEU A 15 -11.79 1.74 5.94
N ASP A 16 -11.47 2.89 6.54
CA ASP A 16 -10.43 2.96 7.56
C ASP A 16 -10.79 2.12 8.79
N ARG A 17 -12.03 2.23 9.27
CA ARG A 17 -12.50 1.43 10.41
C ARG A 17 -12.51 -0.06 10.09
N ALA A 18 -12.96 -0.42 8.89
CA ALA A 18 -12.97 -1.81 8.45
C ALA A 18 -11.55 -2.39 8.34
N LEU A 19 -10.60 -1.64 7.78
CA LEU A 19 -9.20 -2.06 7.67
C LEU A 19 -8.54 -2.16 9.06
N THR A 20 -8.75 -1.19 9.94
CA THR A 20 -8.28 -1.25 11.34
C THR A 20 -8.82 -2.50 12.03
N ALA A 21 -10.12 -2.73 11.97
CA ALA A 21 -10.76 -3.89 12.59
C ALA A 21 -10.19 -5.21 12.04
N TRP A 22 -10.00 -5.32 10.73
CA TRP A 22 -9.41 -6.50 10.10
C TRP A 22 -7.95 -6.76 10.51
N ILE A 23 -7.17 -5.70 10.72
CA ILE A 23 -5.80 -5.80 11.24
C ILE A 23 -5.80 -6.27 12.70
N GLU A 24 -6.67 -5.67 13.53
CA GLU A 24 -6.73 -5.91 14.97
C GLU A 24 -7.38 -7.24 15.36
N GLU A 25 -8.29 -7.76 14.53
CA GLU A 25 -8.92 -9.07 14.70
C GLU A 25 -7.86 -10.19 14.82
N ASN A 26 -6.71 -10.02 14.14
CA ASN A 26 -5.55 -10.90 14.25
C ASN A 26 -5.89 -12.40 14.03
N ALA A 27 -6.89 -12.67 13.21
CA ALA A 27 -7.26 -14.03 12.78
C ALA A 27 -6.14 -14.66 11.93
N ASP A 28 -6.01 -15.99 12.00
CA ASP A 28 -4.95 -16.73 11.31
C ASP A 28 -5.06 -16.65 9.78
N ASP A 29 -6.28 -16.57 9.24
CA ASP A 29 -6.60 -16.37 7.82
C ASP A 29 -6.89 -14.89 7.47
N GLY A 30 -6.72 -13.98 8.44
CA GLY A 30 -6.97 -12.55 8.29
C GLY A 30 -5.74 -11.75 7.83
N TRP A 31 -5.56 -10.55 8.40
CA TRP A 31 -4.46 -9.64 8.04
C TRP A 31 -3.07 -10.28 8.10
N ARG A 32 -2.83 -11.16 9.09
CA ARG A 32 -1.56 -11.88 9.22
C ARG A 32 -1.26 -12.79 8.03
N HIS A 33 -2.25 -13.52 7.54
CA HIS A 33 -2.09 -14.35 6.35
C HIS A 33 -1.79 -13.50 5.12
N PHE A 34 -2.58 -12.44 4.92
CA PHE A 34 -2.41 -11.51 3.81
C PHE A 34 -1.01 -10.88 3.79
N THR A 35 -0.58 -10.29 4.90
CA THR A 35 0.75 -9.67 5.02
C THR A 35 1.87 -10.69 4.93
N GLY A 36 1.70 -11.89 5.48
CA GLY A 36 2.62 -13.00 5.32
C GLY A 36 2.89 -13.34 3.85
N GLY A 37 1.83 -13.38 3.03
CA GLY A 37 1.92 -13.57 1.58
C GLY A 37 2.66 -12.43 0.87
N VAL A 38 2.36 -11.17 1.20
CA VAL A 38 3.05 -9.99 0.65
C VAL A 38 4.55 -10.04 0.93
N LEU A 39 4.93 -10.31 2.19
CA LEU A 39 6.34 -10.36 2.58
C LEU A 39 7.07 -11.58 2.01
N ALA A 40 6.39 -12.71 1.85
CA ALA A 40 6.95 -13.88 1.18
C ALA A 40 7.25 -13.61 -0.29
N ALA A 41 6.30 -13.02 -1.03
CA ALA A 41 6.47 -12.66 -2.42
C ALA A 41 7.60 -11.63 -2.61
N PHE A 42 7.69 -10.64 -1.72
CA PHE A 42 8.79 -9.67 -1.73
C PHE A 42 10.14 -10.35 -1.53
N ARG A 43 10.28 -11.20 -0.50
CA ARG A 43 11.53 -11.96 -0.27
C ARG A 43 11.90 -12.81 -1.48
N GLU A 44 10.95 -13.53 -2.07
CA GLU A 44 11.20 -14.36 -3.25
C GLU A 44 11.69 -13.52 -4.44
N LEU A 45 11.04 -12.38 -4.72
CA LEU A 45 11.45 -11.46 -5.78
C LEU A 45 12.89 -10.98 -5.56
N THR A 46 13.20 -10.51 -4.36
CA THR A 46 14.54 -9.98 -4.05
C THR A 46 15.63 -11.05 -4.11
N ALA A 47 15.32 -12.30 -3.76
CA ALA A 47 16.26 -13.42 -3.84
C ALA A 47 16.57 -13.86 -5.28
N ARG A 48 15.68 -13.54 -6.23
CA ARG A 48 15.78 -13.90 -7.65
C ARG A 48 16.33 -12.77 -8.53
N LEU A 49 16.56 -11.59 -7.94
CA LEU A 49 17.00 -10.42 -8.68
C LEU A 49 18.53 -10.41 -8.81
N ASP A 50 19.04 -10.41 -10.04
CA ASP A 50 20.49 -10.33 -10.26
C ASP A 50 21.05 -8.99 -9.76
N PRO A 51 22.33 -8.94 -9.30
CA PRO A 51 22.96 -7.71 -8.88
C PRO A 51 22.87 -6.59 -9.94
N GLY A 52 22.44 -5.40 -9.51
CA GLY A 52 22.31 -4.23 -10.40
C GLY A 52 21.12 -4.28 -11.35
N ARG A 53 20.17 -5.20 -11.15
CA ARG A 53 18.91 -5.23 -11.90
C ARG A 53 17.78 -4.64 -11.05
N ASP A 54 16.84 -4.03 -11.76
CA ASP A 54 15.58 -3.55 -11.19
C ASP A 54 14.44 -4.50 -11.54
N ALA A 55 13.44 -4.56 -10.66
CA ALA A 55 12.17 -5.20 -10.90
C ALA A 55 11.04 -4.17 -10.88
N VAL A 56 10.06 -4.34 -11.77
CA VAL A 56 8.81 -3.56 -11.76
C VAL A 56 7.68 -4.49 -11.34
N VAL A 57 6.96 -4.11 -10.29
CA VAL A 57 5.83 -4.88 -9.74
C VAL A 57 4.57 -4.03 -9.87
N VAL A 58 3.56 -4.57 -10.55
CA VAL A 58 2.23 -3.96 -10.64
C VAL A 58 1.32 -4.66 -9.63
N THR A 59 0.79 -3.89 -8.67
CA THR A 59 0.00 -4.44 -7.56
C THR A 59 -1.00 -3.40 -7.03
N SER A 60 -1.76 -3.74 -6.00
CA SER A 60 -2.77 -2.90 -5.38
C SER A 60 -2.24 -2.07 -4.20
N GLY A 61 -2.96 -1.00 -3.84
CA GLY A 61 -2.60 -0.16 -2.70
C GLY A 61 -2.62 -0.87 -1.34
N GLY A 62 -3.40 -1.95 -1.19
CA GLY A 62 -3.35 -2.80 0.02
C GLY A 62 -2.01 -3.51 0.18
N VAL A 63 -1.49 -4.07 -0.91
CA VAL A 63 -0.18 -4.74 -0.93
C VAL A 63 0.96 -3.73 -0.70
N ILE A 64 0.88 -2.56 -1.36
CA ILE A 64 1.87 -1.49 -1.18
C ILE A 64 1.88 -1.00 0.27
N ALA A 65 0.71 -0.73 0.85
CA ALA A 65 0.60 -0.27 2.24
C ALA A 65 1.11 -1.32 3.25
N ALA A 66 0.82 -2.60 3.02
CA ALA A 66 1.34 -3.69 3.85
C ALA A 66 2.88 -3.76 3.81
N LEU A 67 3.47 -3.71 2.61
CA LEU A 67 4.93 -3.74 2.47
C LEU A 67 5.59 -2.49 3.07
N CYS A 68 5.08 -1.29 2.76
CA CYS A 68 5.63 -0.05 3.28
C CYS A 68 5.47 0.05 4.80
N GLY A 69 4.32 -0.36 5.33
CA GLY A 69 4.08 -0.41 6.77
C GLY A 69 5.05 -1.34 7.49
N HIS A 70 5.41 -2.48 6.89
CA HIS A 70 6.44 -3.36 7.42
C HIS A 70 7.85 -2.74 7.37
N LEU A 71 8.22 -2.14 6.23
CA LEU A 71 9.55 -1.51 6.06
C LEU A 71 9.77 -0.31 7.00
N LEU A 72 8.70 0.37 7.41
CA LEU A 72 8.74 1.54 8.28
C LEU A 72 8.42 1.24 9.75
N ASP A 73 8.09 0.00 10.09
CA ASP A 73 7.56 -0.39 11.41
C ASP A 73 6.38 0.50 11.87
N ALA A 74 5.45 0.76 10.95
CA ALA A 74 4.46 1.83 11.10
C ALA A 74 3.21 1.47 11.94
N GLY A 75 3.08 0.19 12.33
CA GLY A 75 1.90 -0.33 13.02
C GLY A 75 0.58 -0.16 12.26
N THR A 76 -0.54 -0.52 12.90
CA THR A 76 -1.88 -0.47 12.30
C THR A 76 -2.24 0.92 11.76
N ALA A 77 -2.03 1.97 12.57
CA ALA A 77 -2.38 3.33 12.21
C ALA A 77 -1.59 3.82 10.97
N GLY A 78 -0.30 3.49 10.88
CA GLY A 78 0.52 3.84 9.73
C GLY A 78 0.12 3.08 8.47
N ILE A 79 -0.20 1.78 8.59
CA ILE A 79 -0.69 0.97 7.47
C ILE A 79 -1.99 1.55 6.90
N VAL A 80 -2.96 1.89 7.76
CA VAL A 80 -4.23 2.49 7.35
C VAL A 80 -4.00 3.84 6.69
N ALA A 81 -3.10 4.67 7.25
CA ALA A 81 -2.74 5.96 6.66
C ALA A 81 -2.11 5.81 5.26
N LEU A 82 -1.19 4.87 5.08
CA LEU A 82 -0.57 4.55 3.79
C LEU A 82 -1.61 4.06 2.78
N ASN A 83 -2.51 3.16 3.19
CA ASN A 83 -3.54 2.64 2.30
C ASN A 83 -4.49 3.74 1.82
N ARG A 84 -4.97 4.58 2.74
CA ARG A 84 -5.86 5.72 2.46
C ARG A 84 -5.33 6.64 1.37
N VAL A 85 -4.04 6.99 1.42
CA VAL A 85 -3.47 7.98 0.51
C VAL A 85 -2.97 7.39 -0.81
N THR A 86 -2.97 6.06 -0.96
CA THR A 86 -2.47 5.43 -2.18
C THR A 86 -3.35 5.79 -3.37
N VAL A 87 -2.74 6.25 -4.46
CA VAL A 87 -3.45 6.65 -5.68
C VAL A 87 -3.30 5.60 -6.77
N ASN A 88 -4.22 5.61 -7.75
CA ASN A 88 -4.06 4.79 -8.94
C ASN A 88 -2.76 5.19 -9.68
N CYS A 89 -2.04 4.19 -10.19
CA CYS A 89 -0.77 4.35 -10.89
C CYS A 89 0.32 5.12 -10.12
N GLY A 90 0.21 5.25 -8.79
CA GLY A 90 1.31 5.75 -7.96
C GLY A 90 2.53 4.82 -8.02
N LEU A 91 3.72 5.41 -8.07
CA LEU A 91 4.99 4.69 -8.07
C LEU A 91 5.59 4.64 -6.67
N THR A 92 5.95 3.45 -6.22
CA THR A 92 6.64 3.24 -4.94
C THR A 92 8.00 2.61 -5.23
N THR A 93 9.07 3.21 -4.71
CA THR A 93 10.45 2.79 -4.95
C THR A 93 11.06 2.28 -3.65
N VAL A 94 11.55 1.05 -3.71
CA VAL A 94 12.31 0.39 -2.63
C VAL A 94 13.69 0.05 -3.16
N THR A 95 14.73 0.34 -2.38
CA THR A 95 16.11 -0.05 -2.72
C THR A 95 16.58 -1.19 -1.85
N LEU A 96 17.42 -2.07 -2.42
CA LEU A 96 18.03 -3.18 -1.71
C LEU A 96 19.50 -2.87 -1.45
N GLY A 97 19.88 -2.81 -0.17
CA GLY A 97 21.25 -2.60 0.26
C GLY A 97 21.77 -3.75 1.13
N ARG A 98 23.00 -3.61 1.62
CA ARG A 98 23.61 -4.61 2.52
C ARG A 98 22.83 -4.79 3.83
N SER A 99 22.14 -3.75 4.29
CA SER A 99 21.34 -3.74 5.51
C SER A 99 19.88 -4.18 5.29
N GLY A 100 19.51 -4.58 4.07
CA GLY A 100 18.15 -4.94 3.71
C GLY A 100 17.46 -3.93 2.80
N ALA A 101 16.14 -4.00 2.75
CA ALA A 101 15.30 -3.16 1.90
C ALA A 101 14.95 -1.84 2.60
N SER A 102 14.97 -0.74 1.85
CA SER A 102 14.60 0.59 2.33
C SER A 102 13.62 1.26 1.38
N LEU A 103 12.54 1.83 1.93
CA LEU A 103 11.61 2.67 1.18
C LEU A 103 12.28 4.01 0.83
N VAL A 104 12.31 4.36 -0.46
CA VAL A 104 12.92 5.60 -0.97
C VAL A 104 11.87 6.62 -1.39
N ALA A 105 10.82 6.17 -2.07
CA ALA A 105 9.71 6.99 -2.49
C ALA A 105 8.42 6.19 -2.33
N PHE A 106 7.37 6.86 -1.87
CA PHE A 106 6.05 6.26 -1.72
C PHE A 106 5.03 7.05 -2.52
N ASN A 107 4.27 6.33 -3.34
CA ASN A 107 3.10 6.87 -4.03
C ASN A 107 3.41 8.12 -4.89
N ASP A 108 4.57 8.16 -5.54
CA ASP A 108 4.93 9.23 -6.48
C ASP A 108 3.98 9.18 -7.69
N HIS A 109 3.30 10.29 -7.91
CA HIS A 109 2.35 10.49 -8.99
C HIS A 109 2.56 11.84 -9.68
N ALA A 110 3.79 12.37 -9.65
CA ALA A 110 4.13 13.62 -10.34
C ALA A 110 3.86 13.55 -11.85
N HIS A 111 3.87 12.35 -12.44
CA HIS A 111 3.51 12.10 -13.84
C HIS A 111 2.03 12.34 -14.16
N PHE A 112 1.16 12.50 -13.15
CA PHE A 112 -0.23 12.96 -13.31
C PHE A 112 -0.42 14.45 -12.98
N SER A 113 0.65 15.25 -12.94
CA SER A 113 0.52 16.70 -12.86
C SER A 113 0.04 17.30 -14.19
N GLY A 114 -0.41 18.56 -14.19
CA GLY A 114 -0.80 19.24 -15.42
C GLY A 114 -2.07 18.69 -16.07
N ALA A 115 -2.00 18.41 -17.37
CA ALA A 115 -3.15 18.00 -18.19
C ALA A 115 -3.67 16.60 -17.81
N GLU A 116 -2.79 15.77 -17.26
CA GLU A 116 -3.03 14.38 -16.94
C GLU A 116 -3.70 14.19 -15.57
N ARG A 117 -3.91 15.27 -14.79
CA ARG A 117 -4.53 15.23 -13.46
C ARG A 117 -5.90 14.56 -13.45
N ALA A 118 -6.64 14.65 -14.55
CA ALA A 118 -7.95 14.04 -14.68
C ALA A 118 -7.93 12.50 -14.69
N LEU A 119 -6.76 11.87 -14.93
CA LEU A 119 -6.59 10.41 -14.96
C LEU A 119 -6.43 9.80 -13.57
N ARG A 120 -6.27 10.62 -12.52
CA ARG A 120 -6.21 10.15 -11.14
C ARG A 120 -7.64 9.99 -10.60
N THR A 121 -8.00 8.77 -10.22
CA THR A 121 -9.34 8.40 -9.76
C THR A 121 -9.58 8.71 -8.28
N THR A 122 -8.51 8.85 -7.50
CA THR A 122 -8.57 9.30 -6.10
C THR A 122 -8.27 10.81 -6.03
N ARG A 123 -9.06 11.55 -5.25
CA ARG A 123 -8.92 13.00 -5.06
C ARG A 123 -8.17 13.30 -3.77
#